data_AF-A0A8K0T0E4-F1
#
_entry.id   AF-A0A8K0T0E4-F1
#
_cell.length_a   1.000
_cell.length_b   1.000
_cell.length_c   1.000
_cell.angle_alpha   90.00
_cell.angle_beta   90.00
_cell.angle_gamma   90.00
#
_symmetry.space_group_name_H-M   'P 1'
#
loop_
_entity.id
_entity.type
_entity.pdbx_description
1 polymer ?
#
loop_
_entity_poly.entity_id
_entity_poly.type
_entity_poly.pdbx_seq_one_letter_code
_entity_poly.pdbx_strand_id
1 'polypeptide(L)'
;MPIIPARKTVSFSLSKGQELKIINTHGKQVLDFWAFDPSDPNGFLSMVHTRTILLKVAIGKGDKLYSTRRKPFLTLIEDTTRGVHDLIWSACDTERYRMQGFDGYHDNCTDNLHSTMKSNFPDFKLSDDWVPDPLNLFMNVAIDHRGGLDIRPPTSERGQFVIMRAERDLIIAMSSCPQDLAPVNAGMPTDCEYQILGEGEEHDAAISIPPSVSLKPRRVKIALSVDFDAVSHWLGTGCHKDNNMADYSSGIFAGQVGVYRLLDMFKKNRVADKVTWFIPGHTAETFPAAAQAVFESGAEIGLHGYSHEGIYQMTEEQERDVLLKCIDVATKLTGQKPRGYRAPMYTIRETTVQLLREHGFLYDSSLMHHDSQPYFTPSDPPIKTIDFAQPAASWLQPSPIASQSYPAQGQHPLVELPCGWYNEDMMPLQYLPHLANSMGYVSTRVVEQMWKDKFMWLWENRGCGEGSEAADFMFSLLVHPDVSGMAHIISMIDRFIKWLQGFGESVEFCTCEQIAETWLEVQKKKATMS
;
A
#
# COMPACT_ATOMS: atom_id res chain seq x y z
N MET A 1 -0.61 -24.57 37.65
CA MET A 1 -1.24 -23.73 36.60
C MET A 1 -0.25 -23.62 35.44
N PRO A 2 -0.69 -23.35 34.20
CA PRO A 2 0.20 -22.97 33.11
C PRO A 2 1.16 -21.84 33.53
N ILE A 3 2.41 -21.94 33.09
CA ILE A 3 3.49 -21.01 33.45
C ILE A 3 3.91 -20.24 32.20
N ILE A 4 4.23 -18.96 32.38
CA ILE A 4 4.95 -18.11 31.42
C ILE A 4 6.42 -18.09 31.86
N PRO A 5 7.30 -18.94 31.29
CA PRO A 5 8.65 -19.11 31.82
C PRO A 5 9.42 -17.80 31.82
N ALA A 6 10.32 -17.62 32.78
CA ALA A 6 11.17 -16.45 32.86
C ALA A 6 11.86 -16.18 31.51
N ARG A 7 11.86 -14.92 31.06
CA ARG A 7 12.44 -14.46 29.79
C ARG A 7 11.80 -15.03 28.52
N LYS A 8 10.75 -15.84 28.64
CA LYS A 8 10.07 -16.50 27.52
C LYS A 8 8.63 -16.01 27.41
N THR A 9 7.91 -16.61 26.47
CA THR A 9 6.60 -16.18 26.03
C THR A 9 5.64 -17.34 25.91
N VAL A 10 4.35 -17.02 26.01
CA VAL A 10 3.25 -17.91 25.65
C VAL A 10 2.28 -17.15 24.75
N SER A 11 1.61 -17.87 23.86
CA SER A 11 0.46 -17.34 23.12
C SER A 11 -0.64 -18.38 22.99
N PHE A 12 -1.89 -17.94 23.00
CA PHE A 12 -3.08 -18.78 22.94
C PHE A 12 -4.32 -17.96 22.53
N SER A 13 -5.37 -18.64 22.08
CA SER A 13 -6.67 -18.01 21.81
C SER A 13 -7.45 -17.80 23.11
N LEU A 14 -8.15 -16.69 23.20
CA LEU A 14 -9.07 -16.35 24.29
C LEU A 14 -10.41 -15.95 23.69
N SER A 15 -11.44 -16.77 23.92
CA SER A 15 -12.77 -16.56 23.36
C SER A 15 -13.51 -15.43 24.08
N LYS A 16 -14.43 -14.79 23.38
CA LYS A 16 -15.32 -13.77 23.94
C LYS A 16 -15.98 -14.28 25.23
N GLY A 17 -15.94 -13.45 26.27
CA GLY A 17 -16.53 -13.75 27.57
C GLY A 17 -15.64 -14.54 28.52
N GLN A 18 -14.59 -15.22 28.01
CA GLN A 18 -13.60 -15.85 28.88
C GLN A 18 -12.79 -14.81 29.65
N GLU A 19 -12.34 -15.19 30.83
CA GLU A 19 -11.49 -14.36 31.68
C GLU A 19 -10.08 -14.95 31.74
N LEU A 20 -9.08 -14.09 31.59
CA LEU A 20 -7.69 -14.45 31.74
C LEU A 20 -7.17 -13.90 33.06
N LYS A 21 -6.84 -14.80 33.99
CA LYS A 21 -6.16 -14.50 35.24
C LYS A 21 -4.66 -14.64 35.06
N ILE A 22 -3.91 -13.60 35.43
CA ILE A 22 -2.44 -13.55 35.35
C ILE A 22 -1.91 -13.28 36.75
N ILE A 23 -1.10 -14.20 37.27
CA ILE A 23 -0.56 -14.17 38.63
C ILE A 23 0.94 -13.88 38.57
N ASN A 24 1.35 -12.85 39.30
CA ASN A 24 2.76 -12.55 39.52
C ASN A 24 3.30 -13.48 40.62
N THR A 25 3.71 -14.69 40.24
CA THR A 25 4.06 -15.79 41.16
C THR A 25 5.12 -15.39 42.19
N HIS A 26 6.07 -14.55 41.79
CA HIS A 26 7.18 -14.06 42.62
C HIS A 26 7.06 -12.58 43.02
N GLY A 27 6.11 -11.86 42.41
CA GLY A 27 5.73 -10.50 42.74
C GLY A 27 6.48 -9.41 41.97
N LYS A 28 7.67 -9.65 41.43
CA LYS A 28 8.49 -8.60 40.80
C LYS A 28 8.64 -8.72 39.28
N GLN A 29 7.95 -9.67 38.66
CA GLN A 29 8.03 -9.85 37.21
C GLN A 29 7.12 -8.87 36.47
N VAL A 30 7.65 -8.19 35.45
CA VAL A 30 6.87 -7.43 34.48
C VAL A 30 6.45 -8.32 33.33
N LEU A 31 5.22 -8.14 32.86
CA LEU A 31 4.69 -8.90 31.74
C LEU A 31 4.27 -7.96 30.62
N ASP A 32 4.94 -8.07 29.48
CA ASP A 32 4.51 -7.39 28.26
C ASP A 32 3.35 -8.20 27.67
N PHE A 33 2.20 -7.56 27.53
CA PHE A 33 0.94 -8.19 27.14
C PHE A 33 0.43 -7.59 25.82
N TRP A 34 0.07 -8.47 24.87
CA TRP A 34 -0.58 -8.12 23.63
C TRP A 34 -1.85 -8.93 23.41
N ALA A 35 -2.79 -8.34 22.66
CA ALA A 35 -3.95 -9.04 22.14
C ALA A 35 -4.21 -8.62 20.70
N PHE A 36 -4.55 -9.59 19.85
CA PHE A 36 -4.82 -9.41 18.42
C PHE A 36 -6.22 -9.92 18.08
N ASP A 37 -6.86 -9.26 17.13
CA ASP A 37 -8.09 -9.72 16.50
C ASP A 37 -7.72 -10.78 15.46
N PRO A 38 -8.11 -12.05 15.63
CA PRO A 38 -7.80 -13.09 14.64
C PRO A 38 -8.40 -12.81 13.26
N SER A 39 -9.40 -11.92 13.17
CA SER A 39 -10.08 -11.55 11.93
C SER A 39 -9.56 -10.26 11.26
N ASP A 40 -8.71 -9.48 11.93
CA ASP A 40 -8.14 -8.23 11.41
C ASP A 40 -6.63 -8.18 11.69
N PRO A 41 -5.75 -8.33 10.68
CA PRO A 41 -4.29 -8.30 10.88
C PRO A 41 -3.79 -6.94 11.41
N ASN A 42 -4.57 -5.87 11.25
CA ASN A 42 -4.26 -4.55 11.80
C ASN A 42 -5.04 -4.24 13.10
N GLY A 43 -5.87 -5.18 13.55
CA GLY A 43 -6.71 -5.06 14.74
C GLY A 43 -5.98 -5.57 15.97
N PHE A 44 -5.17 -4.75 16.62
CA PHE A 44 -4.46 -5.13 17.85
C PHE A 44 -4.78 -4.19 19.01
N LEU A 45 -4.57 -4.68 20.23
CA LEU A 45 -4.68 -3.92 21.46
C LEU A 45 -3.74 -2.70 21.40
N SER A 46 -4.29 -1.51 21.59
CA SER A 46 -3.58 -0.25 21.37
C SER A 46 -3.58 0.62 22.62
N MET A 47 -2.40 0.84 23.18
CA MET A 47 -2.25 1.72 24.35
C MET A 47 -2.60 3.18 24.02
N VAL A 48 -2.22 3.70 22.85
CA VAL A 48 -2.54 5.09 22.47
C VAL A 48 -4.05 5.35 22.43
N HIS A 49 -4.81 4.49 21.74
CA HIS A 49 -6.28 4.58 21.71
C HIS A 49 -6.91 4.39 23.09
N THR A 50 -6.39 3.47 23.90
CA THR A 50 -6.86 3.24 25.27
C THR A 50 -6.69 4.49 26.13
N ARG A 51 -5.50 5.13 26.11
CA ARG A 51 -5.23 6.37 26.85
C ARG A 51 -6.14 7.52 26.38
N THR A 52 -6.35 7.64 25.06
CA THR A 52 -7.23 8.67 24.49
C THR A 52 -8.69 8.48 24.89
N ILE A 53 -9.19 7.24 24.93
CA ILE A 53 -10.60 6.97 25.26
C ILE A 53 -10.84 7.10 26.75
N LEU A 54 -9.94 6.59 27.58
CA LEU A 54 -10.07 6.66 29.04
C LEU A 54 -9.67 8.04 29.60
N LEU A 55 -9.01 8.87 28.80
CA LEU A 55 -8.42 10.16 29.19
C LEU A 55 -7.47 10.05 30.40
N LYS A 56 -6.72 8.95 30.47
CA LYS A 56 -5.75 8.67 31.54
C LYS A 56 -4.64 7.73 31.06
N VAL A 57 -3.54 7.74 31.79
CA VAL A 57 -2.32 6.96 31.52
C VAL A 57 -2.16 5.74 32.42
N ALA A 58 -3.14 5.46 33.28
CA ALA A 58 -3.19 4.32 34.17
C ALA A 58 -4.56 3.64 34.07
N ILE A 59 -4.58 2.31 34.16
CA ILE A 59 -5.80 1.50 34.13
C ILE A 59 -6.23 1.10 35.53
N GLY A 60 -7.52 0.88 35.71
CA GLY A 60 -8.11 0.42 36.97
C GLY A 60 -9.30 -0.49 36.71
N LYS A 61 -9.77 -1.12 37.79
CA LYS A 61 -10.91 -2.04 37.73
C LYS A 61 -12.12 -1.39 37.04
N GLY A 62 -12.69 -2.11 36.08
CA GLY A 62 -13.83 -1.69 35.25
C GLY A 62 -13.44 -1.01 33.94
N ASP A 63 -12.19 -0.59 33.76
CA ASP A 63 -11.74 -0.01 32.50
C ASP A 63 -11.74 -1.02 31.37
N LYS A 64 -12.09 -0.53 30.18
CA LYS A 64 -11.94 -1.26 28.93
C LYS A 64 -10.63 -0.88 28.25
N LEU A 65 -9.99 -1.87 27.65
CA LEU A 65 -8.82 -1.71 26.81
C LEU A 65 -9.24 -1.83 25.34
N TYR A 66 -8.69 -0.96 24.50
CA TYR A 66 -9.22 -0.73 23.16
C TYR A 66 -8.19 -1.04 22.08
N SER A 67 -8.70 -1.49 20.93
CA SER A 67 -7.90 -1.73 19.72
C SER A 67 -7.60 -0.49 18.91
N THR A 68 -6.76 -0.64 17.88
CA THR A 68 -6.56 0.33 16.79
C THR A 68 -7.84 0.80 16.12
N ARG A 69 -8.90 -0.03 16.12
CA ARG A 69 -10.23 0.31 15.59
C ARG A 69 -11.18 0.89 16.63
N ARG A 70 -10.67 1.25 17.82
CA ARG A 70 -11.45 1.75 18.99
C ARG A 70 -12.55 0.79 19.45
N LYS A 71 -12.42 -0.49 19.15
CA LYS A 71 -13.32 -1.53 19.67
C LYS A 71 -12.77 -2.09 20.98
N PRO A 72 -13.60 -2.33 22.00
CA PRO A 72 -13.17 -2.98 23.23
C PRO A 72 -12.61 -4.38 22.95
N PHE A 73 -11.42 -4.66 23.46
CA PHE A 73 -10.80 -5.99 23.42
C PHE A 73 -10.93 -6.68 24.77
N LEU A 74 -10.58 -5.97 25.85
CA LEU A 74 -10.52 -6.53 27.20
C LEU A 74 -11.19 -5.58 28.19
N THR A 75 -11.73 -6.11 29.28
CA THR A 75 -12.14 -5.33 30.46
C THR A 75 -11.34 -5.81 31.67
N LEU A 76 -10.73 -4.90 32.42
CA LEU A 76 -10.04 -5.25 33.68
C LEU A 76 -11.08 -5.51 34.78
N ILE A 77 -11.28 -6.77 35.12
CA ILE A 77 -12.32 -7.22 36.08
C ILE A 77 -11.82 -7.13 37.52
N GLU A 78 -10.57 -7.54 37.74
CA GLU A 78 -9.95 -7.54 39.05
C GLU A 78 -8.47 -7.22 38.93
N ASP A 79 -7.96 -6.50 39.93
CA ASP A 79 -6.56 -6.22 40.11
C ASP A 79 -6.31 -6.19 41.62
N THR A 80 -5.54 -7.16 42.12
CA THR A 80 -5.19 -7.23 43.55
C THR A 80 -3.93 -6.45 43.88
N THR A 81 -3.32 -5.79 42.90
CA THR A 81 -2.13 -4.96 43.07
C THR A 81 -2.53 -3.53 43.48
N ARG A 82 -1.58 -2.59 43.38
CA ARG A 82 -1.84 -1.16 43.61
C ARG A 82 -2.33 -0.42 42.36
N GLY A 83 -2.66 -1.12 41.26
CA GLY A 83 -3.05 -0.48 39.99
C GLY A 83 -1.88 0.12 39.21
N VAL A 84 -0.66 -0.36 39.46
CA VAL A 84 0.55 0.16 38.81
C VAL A 84 0.90 -0.74 37.64
N HIS A 85 0.41 -0.33 36.47
CA HIS A 85 0.67 -0.93 35.16
C HIS A 85 1.05 0.20 34.20
N ASP A 86 2.00 -0.05 33.32
CA ASP A 86 2.45 0.95 32.35
C ASP A 86 1.79 0.76 30.98
N LEU A 87 1.45 1.89 30.36
CA LEU A 87 0.84 1.97 29.04
C LEU A 87 1.70 2.82 28.08
N ILE A 88 2.91 3.23 28.45
CA ILE A 88 3.70 4.24 27.71
C ILE A 88 5.02 3.67 27.20
N TRP A 89 5.64 2.78 27.96
CA TRP A 89 6.96 2.26 27.67
C TRP A 89 6.92 1.21 26.55
N SER A 90 7.85 1.29 25.61
CA SER A 90 7.96 0.32 24.53
C SER A 90 8.48 -1.03 25.05
N ALA A 91 8.18 -2.10 24.33
CA ALA A 91 8.79 -3.41 24.57
C ALA A 91 10.32 -3.32 24.50
N CYS A 92 11.03 -4.21 25.22
CA CYS A 92 12.48 -4.30 25.08
C CYS A 92 12.86 -5.00 23.77
N ASP A 93 13.93 -4.51 23.14
CA ASP A 93 14.51 -5.02 21.91
C ASP A 93 16.05 -5.02 21.99
N THR A 94 16.70 -5.60 20.98
CA THR A 94 18.16 -5.69 20.90
C THR A 94 18.84 -4.32 21.01
N GLU A 95 18.30 -3.27 20.38
CA GLU A 95 18.92 -1.95 20.37
C GLU A 95 18.80 -1.27 21.73
N ARG A 96 17.68 -1.48 22.44
CA ARG A 96 17.52 -1.01 23.81
C ARG A 96 18.59 -1.58 24.74
N TYR A 97 18.90 -2.87 24.63
CA TYR A 97 19.97 -3.48 25.43
C TYR A 97 21.36 -2.91 25.09
N ARG A 98 21.65 -2.64 23.81
CA ARG A 98 22.90 -1.97 23.40
C ARG A 98 23.02 -0.57 23.99
N MET A 99 21.93 0.21 23.99
CA MET A 99 21.90 1.54 24.61
C MET A 99 22.18 1.49 26.12
N GLN A 100 21.91 0.36 26.77
CA GLN A 100 22.18 0.11 28.19
C GLN A 100 23.58 -0.49 28.43
N GLY A 101 24.40 -0.63 27.38
CA GLY A 101 25.78 -1.10 27.46
C GLY A 101 25.95 -2.61 27.38
N PHE A 102 24.92 -3.37 27.00
CA PHE A 102 25.04 -4.81 26.75
C PHE A 102 25.65 -5.07 25.37
N ASP A 103 26.67 -5.92 25.33
CA ASP A 103 27.29 -6.37 24.09
C ASP A 103 26.84 -7.81 23.76
N GLY A 104 26.44 -8.04 22.52
CA GLY A 104 25.89 -9.31 22.05
C GLY A 104 24.36 -9.44 22.13
N TYR A 105 23.87 -10.68 22.07
CA TYR A 105 22.45 -11.00 22.06
C TYR A 105 21.89 -11.14 23.48
N HIS A 106 20.72 -10.55 23.70
CA HIS A 106 19.95 -10.71 24.93
C HIS A 106 18.50 -11.07 24.58
N ASP A 107 17.92 -12.06 25.28
CA ASP A 107 16.49 -12.37 25.20
C ASP A 107 15.69 -11.06 25.36
N ASN A 108 14.71 -10.82 24.49
CA ASN A 108 13.95 -9.58 24.49
C ASN A 108 12.48 -9.83 24.09
N CYS A 109 11.61 -8.88 24.46
CA CYS A 109 10.16 -9.00 24.31
C CYS A 109 9.72 -8.94 22.84
N THR A 110 10.41 -8.14 22.02
CA THR A 110 10.18 -8.06 20.59
C THR A 110 10.38 -9.41 19.90
N ASP A 111 11.54 -10.05 20.09
CA ASP A 111 11.83 -11.36 19.53
C ASP A 111 10.87 -12.43 20.06
N ASN A 112 10.56 -12.37 21.36
CA ASN A 112 9.61 -13.28 22.00
C ASN A 112 8.23 -13.23 21.31
N LEU A 113 7.68 -12.02 21.11
CA LEU A 113 6.40 -11.86 20.43
C LEU A 113 6.43 -12.47 19.02
N HIS A 114 7.41 -12.11 18.19
CA HIS A 114 7.51 -12.64 16.84
C HIS A 114 7.65 -14.16 16.83
N SER A 115 8.50 -14.71 17.71
CA SER A 115 8.73 -16.14 17.82
C SER A 115 7.45 -16.91 18.18
N THR A 116 6.69 -16.45 19.18
CA THR A 116 5.46 -17.15 19.61
C THR A 116 4.33 -17.02 18.60
N MET A 117 4.20 -15.86 17.96
CA MET A 117 3.17 -15.66 16.93
C MET A 117 3.45 -16.53 15.72
N LYS A 118 4.71 -16.56 15.24
CA LYS A 118 5.13 -17.42 14.13
C LYS A 118 4.98 -18.92 14.42
N SER A 119 5.23 -19.34 15.66
CA SER A 119 5.18 -20.76 16.03
C SER A 119 3.76 -21.27 16.27
N ASN A 120 2.93 -20.49 16.96
CA ASN A 120 1.61 -20.94 17.40
C ASN A 120 0.46 -20.46 16.50
N PHE A 121 0.68 -19.37 15.75
CA PHE A 121 -0.30 -18.75 14.85
C PHE A 121 0.35 -18.42 13.49
N PRO A 122 0.92 -19.40 12.76
CA PRO A 122 1.67 -19.17 11.51
C PRO A 122 0.85 -18.49 10.39
N ASP A 123 -0.47 -18.61 10.46
CA ASP A 123 -1.42 -17.98 9.52
C ASP A 123 -1.70 -16.52 9.86
N PHE A 124 -1.45 -16.10 11.10
CA PHE A 124 -1.57 -14.70 11.51
C PHE A 124 -0.35 -13.91 11.05
N LYS A 125 -0.55 -12.94 10.15
CA LYS A 125 0.52 -12.13 9.57
C LYS A 125 0.82 -10.91 10.42
N LEU A 126 1.83 -11.03 11.28
CA LEU A 126 2.46 -9.91 11.97
C LEU A 126 3.70 -9.45 11.18
N SER A 127 3.91 -8.14 11.00
CA SER A 127 5.10 -7.62 10.32
C SER A 127 6.38 -8.04 11.04
N ASP A 128 7.44 -8.41 10.32
CA ASP A 128 8.71 -8.86 10.92
C ASP A 128 9.59 -7.71 11.46
N ASP A 129 9.28 -6.45 11.10
CA ASP A 129 10.10 -5.28 11.40
C ASP A 129 9.51 -4.37 12.50
N TRP A 130 8.40 -4.77 13.12
CA TRP A 130 7.66 -3.91 14.04
C TRP A 130 6.83 -4.69 15.07
N VAL A 131 6.72 -4.12 16.28
CA VAL A 131 5.93 -4.64 17.40
C VAL A 131 4.98 -3.56 17.94
N PRO A 132 3.70 -3.88 18.22
CA PRO A 132 2.80 -2.96 18.91
C PRO A 132 3.28 -2.61 20.31
N ASP A 133 2.98 -1.40 20.78
CA ASP A 133 3.21 -1.03 22.18
C ASP A 133 2.45 -2.03 23.11
N PRO A 134 3.16 -2.75 24.00
CA PRO A 134 2.53 -3.66 24.94
C PRO A 134 1.70 -2.92 25.99
N LEU A 135 0.75 -3.65 26.58
CA LEU A 135 0.34 -3.34 27.95
C LEU A 135 1.38 -3.94 28.91
N ASN A 136 2.14 -3.10 29.61
CA ASN A 136 3.18 -3.56 30.54
C ASN A 136 2.58 -3.80 31.92
N LEU A 137 2.07 -5.02 32.16
CA LEU A 137 1.49 -5.38 33.43
C LEU A 137 2.56 -5.41 34.53
N PHE A 138 2.21 -4.85 35.70
CA PHE A 138 3.05 -4.77 36.90
C PHE A 138 4.26 -3.82 36.78
N MET A 139 4.46 -3.20 35.62
CA MET A 139 5.57 -2.27 35.40
C MET A 139 5.29 -0.92 36.05
N ASN A 140 6.31 -0.38 36.73
CA ASN A 140 6.25 0.87 37.45
C ASN A 140 7.05 1.96 36.72
N VAL A 141 6.37 2.71 35.86
CA VAL A 141 6.92 3.89 35.20
C VAL A 141 6.29 5.13 35.84
N ALA A 142 7.08 5.88 36.59
CA ALA A 142 6.64 7.14 37.19
C ALA A 142 6.73 8.27 36.16
N ILE A 143 5.70 9.12 36.13
CA ILE A 143 5.66 10.34 35.33
C ILE A 143 5.82 11.53 36.27
N ASP A 144 6.81 12.38 36.03
CA ASP A 144 7.00 13.57 36.83
C ASP A 144 6.11 14.74 36.37
N HIS A 145 6.06 15.81 37.17
CA HIS A 145 5.25 17.01 36.90
C HIS A 145 5.69 17.82 35.65
N ARG A 146 6.80 17.44 35.00
CA ARG A 146 7.31 18.02 33.76
C ARG A 146 7.16 17.07 32.57
N GLY A 147 6.57 15.89 32.75
CA GLY A 147 6.40 14.88 31.71
C GLY A 147 7.62 13.97 31.51
N GLY A 148 8.61 14.00 32.42
CA GLY A 148 9.70 13.04 32.44
C GLY A 148 9.23 11.65 32.87
N LEU A 149 9.90 10.61 32.38
CA LEU A 149 9.59 9.20 32.69
C LEU A 149 10.74 8.57 33.48
N ASP A 150 10.40 7.83 34.55
CA ASP A 150 11.34 7.20 35.47
C ASP A 150 10.93 5.75 35.76
N ILE A 151 11.74 4.78 35.33
CA ILE A 151 11.49 3.37 35.58
C ILE A 151 11.90 3.01 37.01
N ARG A 152 10.96 2.46 37.77
CA ARG A 152 11.16 2.03 39.15
C ARG A 152 10.91 0.53 39.30
N PRO A 153 11.37 -0.10 40.40
CA PRO A 153 11.01 -1.47 40.71
C PRO A 153 9.50 -1.67 40.78
N PRO A 154 8.97 -2.82 40.30
CA PRO A 154 7.56 -3.17 40.42
C PRO A 154 7.06 -3.12 41.85
N THR A 155 5.83 -2.61 42.01
CA THR A 155 5.18 -2.53 43.33
C THR A 155 4.39 -3.78 43.67
N SER A 156 4.19 -4.69 42.72
CA SER A 156 3.49 -5.96 42.95
C SER A 156 4.22 -6.84 43.97
N GLU A 157 3.45 -7.68 44.65
CA GLU A 157 3.90 -8.63 45.65
C GLU A 157 3.53 -10.06 45.23
N ARG A 158 4.18 -11.03 45.88
CA ARG A 158 4.04 -12.45 45.57
C ARG A 158 2.57 -12.87 45.55
N GLY A 159 2.14 -13.49 44.45
CA GLY A 159 0.81 -14.07 44.31
C GLY A 159 -0.30 -13.05 44.00
N GLN A 160 0.01 -11.76 43.89
CA GLN A 160 -0.94 -10.78 43.36
C GLN A 160 -1.23 -11.04 41.89
N PHE A 161 -2.43 -10.68 41.44
CA PHE A 161 -2.92 -11.02 40.11
C PHE A 161 -3.83 -9.94 39.52
N VAL A 162 -4.01 -10.02 38.21
CA VAL A 162 -5.06 -9.32 37.46
C VAL A 162 -5.97 -10.33 36.77
N ILE A 163 -7.23 -9.97 36.57
CA ILE A 163 -8.20 -10.71 35.76
C ILE A 163 -8.75 -9.79 34.68
N MET A 164 -8.63 -10.19 33.42
CA MET A 164 -9.17 -9.45 32.29
C MET A 164 -10.16 -10.32 31.52
N ARG A 165 -11.37 -9.80 31.26
CA ARG A 165 -12.37 -10.48 30.43
C ARG A 165 -12.21 -10.08 28.98
N ALA A 166 -12.23 -11.05 28.07
CA ALA A 166 -12.29 -10.82 26.65
C ALA A 166 -13.67 -10.29 26.23
N GLU A 167 -13.72 -9.15 25.57
CA GLU A 167 -14.96 -8.56 25.02
C GLU A 167 -15.28 -9.12 23.62
N ARG A 168 -14.36 -9.90 23.05
CA ARG A 168 -14.44 -10.59 21.76
C ARG A 168 -13.39 -11.71 21.68
N ASP A 169 -13.41 -12.51 20.61
CA ASP A 169 -12.36 -13.50 20.37
C ASP A 169 -11.03 -12.83 20.06
N LEU A 170 -9.96 -13.29 20.71
CA LEU A 170 -8.63 -12.69 20.65
C LEU A 170 -7.54 -13.76 20.56
N ILE A 171 -6.43 -13.42 19.93
CA ILE A 171 -5.15 -14.10 20.13
C ILE A 171 -4.39 -13.30 21.19
N ILE A 172 -4.00 -13.95 22.29
CA ILE A 172 -3.22 -13.36 23.37
C ILE A 172 -1.76 -13.79 23.21
N ALA A 173 -0.85 -12.84 23.38
CA ALA A 173 0.58 -13.11 23.54
C ALA A 173 1.10 -12.41 24.79
N MET A 174 1.88 -13.13 25.60
CA MET A 174 2.46 -12.60 26.82
C MET A 174 3.93 -12.97 26.89
N SER A 175 4.79 -12.02 27.24
CA SER A 175 6.22 -12.21 27.44
C SER A 175 6.60 -11.84 28.88
N SER A 176 7.17 -12.79 29.61
CA SER A 176 7.84 -12.50 30.89
C SER A 176 9.09 -11.69 30.57
N CYS A 177 9.01 -10.37 30.74
CA CYS A 177 10.01 -9.40 30.30
C CYS A 177 11.43 -9.82 30.77
N PRO A 178 12.39 -10.02 29.84
CA PRO A 178 13.74 -10.43 30.19
C PRO A 178 14.62 -9.35 30.84
N GLN A 179 14.16 -8.10 30.92
CA GLN A 179 14.99 -6.94 31.27
C GLN A 179 15.59 -7.02 32.69
N ASP A 180 16.91 -7.12 32.77
CA ASP A 180 17.69 -7.24 34.01
C ASP A 180 18.75 -6.14 34.19
N LEU A 181 18.91 -5.25 33.19
CA LEU A 181 19.82 -4.09 33.23
C LEU A 181 19.15 -2.80 33.70
N ALA A 182 17.85 -2.85 33.98
CA ALA A 182 17.05 -1.75 34.51
C ALA A 182 16.13 -2.23 35.64
N PRO A 183 15.55 -1.30 36.43
CA PRO A 183 14.68 -1.66 37.55
C PRO A 183 13.39 -2.45 37.20
N VAL A 184 13.09 -2.69 35.92
CA VAL A 184 11.85 -3.28 35.38
C VAL A 184 11.44 -4.58 36.09
N ASN A 185 12.37 -5.50 36.37
CA ASN A 185 12.07 -6.76 37.08
C ASN A 185 12.72 -6.83 38.48
N ALA A 186 12.98 -5.68 39.10
CA ALA A 186 13.86 -5.57 40.27
C ALA A 186 15.23 -6.26 40.06
N GLY A 187 15.71 -6.33 38.82
CA GLY A 187 16.99 -6.93 38.43
C GLY A 187 17.00 -8.46 38.30
N MET A 188 15.86 -9.14 38.48
CA MET A 188 15.80 -10.61 38.37
C MET A 188 14.52 -11.08 37.66
N PRO A 189 14.58 -11.39 36.37
CA PRO A 189 13.45 -11.98 35.65
C PRO A 189 13.07 -13.35 36.23
N THR A 190 11.79 -13.52 36.54
CA THR A 190 11.16 -14.76 37.01
C THR A 190 9.98 -15.12 36.11
N ASP A 191 9.35 -16.26 36.38
CA ASP A 191 8.13 -16.69 35.72
C ASP A 191 6.86 -16.08 36.34
N CYS A 192 5.77 -16.15 35.58
CA CYS A 192 4.41 -15.84 36.02
C CYS A 192 3.51 -17.06 35.76
N GLU A 193 2.39 -17.16 36.47
CA GLU A 193 1.36 -18.16 36.18
C GLU A 193 0.16 -17.49 35.51
N TYR A 194 -0.59 -18.26 34.72
CA TYR A 194 -1.85 -17.79 34.17
C TYR A 194 -2.93 -18.90 34.18
N GLN A 195 -4.19 -18.48 34.12
CA GLN A 195 -5.34 -19.36 34.05
C GLN A 195 -6.43 -18.72 33.20
N ILE A 196 -6.99 -19.51 32.28
CA ILE A 196 -8.22 -19.14 31.57
C ILE A 196 -9.40 -19.63 32.41
N LEU A 197 -10.35 -18.75 32.65
CA LEU A 197 -11.53 -18.95 33.49
C LEU A 197 -12.81 -18.83 32.63
N GLY A 198 -13.80 -19.64 32.96
CA GLY A 198 -15.07 -19.76 32.23
C GLY A 198 -15.09 -20.89 31.22
N GLU A 199 -16.25 -21.51 31.02
CA GLU A 199 -16.49 -22.42 29.91
C GLU A 199 -16.52 -21.58 28.63
N GLY A 200 -15.49 -21.70 27.79
CA GLY A 200 -15.67 -21.36 26.38
C GLY A 200 -16.65 -22.36 25.78
N GLU A 201 -17.39 -21.97 24.74
CA GLU A 201 -18.03 -22.99 23.90
C GLU A 201 -16.94 -23.99 23.48
N GLU A 202 -17.07 -25.26 23.93
CA GLU A 202 -16.12 -26.33 23.59
C GLU A 202 -16.09 -26.49 22.06
N HIS A 203 -15.07 -25.91 21.43
CA HIS A 203 -14.61 -26.35 20.13
C HIS A 203 -13.47 -27.35 20.35
N ASP A 204 -13.82 -28.57 20.75
CA ASP A 204 -12.89 -29.71 20.76
C ASP A 204 -12.78 -30.26 19.32
N ALA A 205 -11.96 -29.59 18.53
CA ALA A 205 -11.36 -30.04 17.28
C ALA A 205 -10.43 -28.90 16.86
N ALA A 206 -9.42 -29.19 16.04
CA ALA A 206 -8.71 -28.18 15.27
C ALA A 206 -9.62 -26.99 14.97
N ILE A 207 -9.19 -25.75 15.23
CA ILE A 207 -9.92 -24.56 14.79
C ILE A 207 -10.01 -24.69 13.25
N SER A 208 -11.04 -25.38 12.80
CA SER A 208 -11.71 -25.14 11.56
C SER A 208 -12.18 -23.72 11.76
N ILE A 209 -11.32 -22.79 11.34
CA ILE A 209 -11.67 -21.44 10.96
C ILE A 209 -13.08 -21.60 10.38
N PRO A 210 -14.14 -21.07 11.03
CA PRO A 210 -15.49 -21.19 10.47
C PRO A 210 -15.32 -20.82 9.02
N PRO A 211 -15.76 -21.67 8.04
CA PRO A 211 -15.48 -21.40 6.64
C PRO A 211 -15.81 -19.95 6.51
N SER A 212 -14.78 -19.17 6.16
CA SER A 212 -14.92 -17.73 6.11
C SER A 212 -16.28 -17.52 5.46
N VAL A 213 -17.13 -16.63 5.97
CA VAL A 213 -18.07 -16.02 5.02
C VAL A 213 -17.15 -15.70 3.87
N SER A 214 -17.29 -16.46 2.77
CA SER A 214 -16.21 -16.61 1.82
C SER A 214 -16.16 -15.26 1.17
N LEU A 215 -15.41 -14.35 1.79
CA LEU A 215 -14.93 -13.13 1.25
C LEU A 215 -14.05 -13.71 0.18
N LYS A 216 -14.64 -13.80 -1.01
CA LYS A 216 -13.99 -14.22 -2.23
C LYS A 216 -12.58 -13.64 -2.12
N PRO A 217 -11.52 -14.46 -2.15
CA PRO A 217 -10.18 -13.96 -1.94
C PRO A 217 -10.01 -12.73 -2.82
N ARG A 218 -9.68 -11.59 -2.21
CA ARG A 218 -9.60 -10.33 -2.95
C ARG A 218 -8.54 -10.51 -4.02
N ARG A 219 -8.83 -10.09 -5.24
CA ARG A 219 -7.92 -10.14 -6.38
C ARG A 219 -7.76 -8.74 -6.91
N VAL A 220 -6.55 -8.21 -6.76
CA VAL A 220 -6.17 -6.86 -7.18
C VAL A 220 -5.11 -6.98 -8.26
N LYS A 221 -5.33 -6.30 -9.38
CA LYS A 221 -4.32 -6.19 -10.43
C LYS A 221 -3.58 -4.87 -10.31
N ILE A 222 -2.25 -4.93 -10.23
CA ILE A 222 -1.39 -3.75 -10.20
C ILE A 222 -0.90 -3.49 -11.62
N ALA A 223 -1.28 -2.36 -12.18
CA ALA A 223 -0.75 -1.84 -13.44
C ALA A 223 0.43 -0.92 -13.11
N LEU A 224 1.61 -1.49 -12.92
CA LEU A 224 2.85 -0.71 -12.77
C LEU A 224 3.35 -0.34 -14.18
N SER A 225 3.28 0.94 -14.51
CA SER A 225 3.71 1.47 -15.80
C SER A 225 4.83 2.50 -15.66
N VAL A 226 5.61 2.63 -16.71
CA VAL A 226 6.72 3.57 -16.83
C VAL A 226 6.56 4.40 -18.09
N ASP A 227 6.52 5.72 -17.94
CA ASP A 227 6.57 6.63 -19.09
C ASP A 227 8.02 7.07 -19.26
N PHE A 228 8.64 6.60 -20.35
CA PHE A 228 10.07 6.79 -20.61
C PHE A 228 10.31 8.09 -21.38
N ASP A 229 10.00 9.22 -20.76
CA ASP A 229 9.97 10.49 -21.47
C ASP A 229 11.35 10.99 -21.87
N ALA A 230 12.31 11.00 -20.93
CA ALA A 230 13.68 11.44 -21.19
C ALA A 230 13.74 12.81 -21.90
N VAL A 231 14.56 12.94 -22.94
CA VAL A 231 14.72 14.20 -23.70
C VAL A 231 13.40 14.63 -24.36
N SER A 232 12.53 13.69 -24.74
CA SER A 232 11.28 14.01 -25.43
C SER A 232 10.36 14.88 -24.56
N HIS A 233 10.38 14.68 -23.24
CA HIS A 233 9.65 15.52 -22.28
C HIS A 233 9.93 17.00 -22.49
N TRP A 234 11.20 17.37 -22.67
CA TRP A 234 11.65 18.75 -22.80
C TRP A 234 11.38 19.36 -24.18
N LEU A 235 11.09 18.52 -25.18
CA LEU A 235 10.74 18.93 -26.54
C LEU A 235 9.23 19.18 -26.68
N GLY A 236 8.42 18.39 -25.98
CA GLY A 236 6.96 18.50 -25.98
C GLY A 236 6.42 19.21 -24.73
N THR A 237 6.42 18.52 -23.58
CA THR A 237 5.77 19.01 -22.35
C THR A 237 6.47 20.15 -21.65
N GLY A 238 7.73 19.93 -21.27
CA GLY A 238 8.57 20.94 -20.67
C GLY A 238 9.09 21.95 -21.70
N CYS A 239 8.54 22.00 -22.91
CA CYS A 239 9.03 22.85 -23.99
C CYS A 239 8.90 24.33 -23.62
N HIS A 240 10.04 24.99 -23.49
CA HIS A 240 10.10 26.41 -23.22
C HIS A 240 11.28 27.02 -23.96
N LYS A 241 11.11 28.26 -24.45
CA LYS A 241 12.15 28.98 -25.21
C LYS A 241 13.45 29.21 -24.42
N ASP A 242 13.36 29.21 -23.09
CA ASP A 242 14.48 29.47 -22.18
C ASP A 242 15.11 28.16 -21.64
N ASN A 243 14.65 26.99 -22.10
CA ASN A 243 15.28 25.71 -21.81
C ASN A 243 16.75 25.75 -22.22
N ASN A 244 17.60 25.21 -21.36
CA ASN A 244 19.05 25.23 -21.53
C ASN A 244 19.64 23.81 -21.41
N MET A 245 20.96 23.71 -21.55
CA MET A 245 21.67 22.43 -21.52
C MET A 245 21.39 21.62 -20.24
N ALA A 246 21.20 22.26 -19.08
CA ALA A 246 20.92 21.57 -17.84
C ALA A 246 19.57 20.84 -17.89
N ASP A 247 18.54 21.47 -18.47
CA ASP A 247 17.20 20.89 -18.62
C ASP A 247 17.26 19.63 -19.48
N TYR A 248 17.83 19.73 -20.69
CA TYR A 248 18.01 18.59 -21.58
C TYR A 248 18.90 17.49 -20.96
N SER A 249 19.91 17.86 -20.16
CA SER A 249 20.78 16.89 -19.50
C SER A 249 20.04 15.99 -18.50
N SER A 250 18.94 16.47 -17.91
CA SER A 250 18.08 15.63 -17.05
C SER A 250 17.37 14.54 -17.84
N GLY A 251 16.92 14.84 -19.06
CA GLY A 251 16.40 13.84 -19.99
C GLY A 251 17.47 12.84 -20.45
N ILE A 252 18.72 13.29 -20.61
CA ILE A 252 19.86 12.39 -20.88
C ILE A 252 20.10 11.46 -19.68
N PHE A 253 19.99 11.96 -18.45
CA PHE A 253 20.08 11.13 -17.24
C PHE A 253 19.01 10.03 -17.23
N ALA A 254 17.76 10.36 -17.57
CA ALA A 254 16.69 9.37 -17.66
C ALA A 254 17.04 8.24 -18.65
N GLY A 255 17.52 8.61 -19.84
CA GLY A 255 17.90 7.68 -20.92
C GLY A 255 19.17 6.87 -20.69
N GLN A 256 20.13 7.38 -19.90
CA GLN A 256 21.43 6.73 -19.69
C GLN A 256 21.60 6.09 -18.31
N VAL A 257 20.81 6.49 -17.32
CA VAL A 257 20.99 6.08 -15.93
C VAL A 257 19.66 5.67 -15.29
N GLY A 258 18.63 6.52 -15.39
CA GLY A 258 17.34 6.29 -14.74
C GLY A 258 16.69 4.99 -15.17
N VAL A 259 16.67 4.72 -16.49
CA VAL A 259 16.10 3.52 -17.09
C VAL A 259 16.73 2.23 -16.53
N TYR A 260 18.06 2.16 -16.50
CA TYR A 260 18.76 0.96 -16.02
C TYR A 260 18.57 0.73 -14.53
N ARG A 261 18.50 1.80 -13.73
CA ARG A 261 18.20 1.68 -12.30
C ARG A 261 16.80 1.11 -12.05
N LEU A 262 15.81 1.55 -12.82
CA LEU A 262 14.46 1.00 -12.74
C LEU A 262 14.42 -0.47 -13.19
N LEU A 263 15.08 -0.81 -14.31
CA LEU A 263 15.18 -2.20 -14.77
C LEU A 263 15.82 -3.12 -13.70
N ASP A 264 16.93 -2.69 -13.08
CA ASP A 264 17.59 -3.43 -12.01
C ASP A 264 16.66 -3.60 -10.79
N MET A 265 15.93 -2.55 -10.42
CA MET A 265 15.01 -2.57 -9.28
C MET A 265 13.80 -3.48 -9.55
N PHE A 266 13.20 -3.43 -10.75
CA PHE A 266 12.11 -4.33 -11.13
C PHE A 266 12.57 -5.78 -11.21
N LYS A 267 13.77 -6.04 -11.72
CA LYS A 267 14.38 -7.38 -11.73
C LYS A 267 14.60 -7.90 -10.31
N LYS A 268 15.16 -7.07 -9.42
CA LYS A 268 15.35 -7.40 -8.00
C LYS A 268 14.03 -7.77 -7.32
N ASN A 269 12.95 -7.05 -7.65
CA ASN A 269 11.62 -7.31 -7.10
C ASN A 269 10.80 -8.35 -7.89
N ARG A 270 11.37 -8.98 -8.93
CA ARG A 270 10.72 -10.01 -9.76
C ARG A 270 9.41 -9.55 -10.41
N VAL A 271 9.40 -8.31 -10.90
CA VAL A 271 8.27 -7.70 -11.61
C VAL A 271 8.66 -7.17 -13.00
N ALA A 272 9.89 -7.33 -13.45
CA ALA A 272 10.38 -6.75 -14.71
C ALA A 272 9.53 -7.12 -15.94
N ASP A 273 9.10 -8.38 -16.04
CA ASP A 273 8.24 -8.92 -17.10
C ASP A 273 6.75 -8.63 -16.91
N LYS A 274 6.40 -7.86 -15.87
CA LYS A 274 5.02 -7.51 -15.48
C LYS A 274 4.79 -6.01 -15.48
N VAL A 275 5.73 -5.25 -16.03
CA VAL A 275 5.68 -3.78 -16.14
C VAL A 275 5.38 -3.41 -17.59
N THR A 276 4.70 -2.29 -17.78
CA THR A 276 4.45 -1.72 -19.10
C THR A 276 5.21 -0.41 -19.26
N TRP A 277 6.00 -0.31 -20.33
CA TRP A 277 6.76 0.90 -20.66
C TRP A 277 6.10 1.61 -21.83
N PHE A 278 5.58 2.81 -21.61
CA PHE A 278 5.13 3.68 -22.69
C PHE A 278 6.34 4.52 -23.14
N ILE A 279 6.79 4.30 -24.36
CA ILE A 279 8.05 4.89 -24.86
C ILE A 279 7.74 5.84 -26.02
N PRO A 280 8.09 7.13 -25.91
CA PRO A 280 8.03 8.06 -27.03
C PRO A 280 8.95 7.60 -28.17
N GLY A 281 8.51 7.77 -29.42
CA GLY A 281 9.30 7.38 -30.59
C GLY A 281 10.68 8.05 -30.63
N HIS A 282 10.76 9.32 -30.23
CA HIS A 282 12.03 10.04 -30.06
C HIS A 282 12.94 9.37 -29.05
N THR A 283 12.42 8.98 -27.87
CA THR A 283 13.22 8.29 -26.85
C THR A 283 13.76 6.97 -27.36
N ALA A 284 12.92 6.17 -28.03
CA ALA A 284 13.34 4.90 -28.60
C ALA A 284 14.47 5.05 -29.63
N GLU A 285 14.40 6.07 -30.50
CA GLU A 285 15.43 6.33 -31.51
C GLU A 285 16.67 7.04 -30.93
N THR A 286 16.53 7.81 -29.83
CA THR A 286 17.64 8.52 -29.17
C THR A 286 18.45 7.61 -28.25
N PHE A 287 17.79 6.69 -27.55
CA PHE A 287 18.42 5.74 -26.63
C PHE A 287 18.11 4.28 -27.05
N PRO A 288 18.51 3.85 -28.25
CA PRO A 288 18.12 2.55 -28.80
C PRO A 288 18.58 1.38 -27.93
N ALA A 289 19.77 1.49 -27.30
CA ALA A 289 20.26 0.46 -26.37
C ALA A 289 19.41 0.36 -25.10
N ALA A 290 18.89 1.48 -24.58
CA ALA A 290 18.02 1.47 -23.40
C ALA A 290 16.63 0.92 -23.75
N ALA A 291 16.05 1.32 -24.89
CA ALA A 291 14.80 0.78 -25.38
C ALA A 291 14.89 -0.73 -25.66
N GLN A 292 16.02 -1.19 -26.22
CA GLN A 292 16.31 -2.61 -26.39
C GLN A 292 16.41 -3.35 -25.04
N ALA A 293 17.08 -2.77 -24.04
CA ALA A 293 17.16 -3.36 -22.71
C ALA A 293 15.79 -3.47 -22.02
N VAL A 294 14.90 -2.49 -22.23
CA VAL A 294 13.51 -2.57 -21.78
C VAL A 294 12.79 -3.75 -22.44
N PHE A 295 12.89 -3.89 -23.76
CA PHE A 295 12.30 -5.02 -24.48
C PHE A 295 12.85 -6.38 -23.99
N GLU A 296 14.17 -6.49 -23.83
CA GLU A 296 14.84 -7.70 -23.35
C GLU A 296 14.50 -8.08 -21.91
N SER A 297 13.97 -7.14 -21.11
CA SER A 297 13.49 -7.42 -19.76
C SER A 297 12.19 -8.24 -19.73
N GLY A 298 11.50 -8.36 -20.88
CA GLY A 298 10.20 -9.01 -21.02
C GLY A 298 9.02 -8.09 -20.72
N ALA A 299 9.26 -6.81 -20.46
CA ALA A 299 8.21 -5.82 -20.25
C ALA A 299 7.37 -5.56 -21.51
N GLU A 300 6.12 -5.16 -21.31
CA GLU A 300 5.27 -4.67 -22.40
C GLU A 300 5.76 -3.30 -22.89
N ILE A 301 5.68 -3.04 -24.19
CA ILE A 301 5.98 -1.73 -24.79
C ILE A 301 4.71 -1.13 -25.41
N GLY A 302 4.28 0.01 -24.87
CA GLY A 302 3.22 0.87 -25.38
C GLY A 302 3.75 2.13 -26.04
N LEU A 303 2.88 2.84 -26.75
CA LEU A 303 3.22 4.10 -27.43
C LEU A 303 2.97 5.32 -26.54
N HIS A 304 3.80 6.36 -26.70
CA HIS A 304 3.72 7.59 -25.92
C HIS A 304 4.03 8.88 -26.72
N GLY A 305 3.40 9.06 -27.88
CA GLY A 305 3.76 10.13 -28.82
C GLY A 305 5.16 9.96 -29.41
N TYR A 306 5.65 10.96 -30.16
CA TYR A 306 7.00 10.89 -30.74
C TYR A 306 7.97 11.70 -29.87
N SER A 307 7.78 13.03 -29.81
CA SER A 307 8.54 13.96 -28.96
C SER A 307 7.71 14.44 -27.77
N HIS A 308 6.82 13.58 -27.25
CA HIS A 308 5.96 13.87 -26.11
C HIS A 308 5.04 15.10 -26.33
N GLU A 309 4.48 15.21 -27.54
CA GLU A 309 3.64 16.33 -27.99
C GLU A 309 2.24 16.30 -27.34
N GLY A 310 1.80 17.43 -26.77
CA GLY A 310 0.45 17.60 -26.26
C GLY A 310 -0.57 17.81 -27.38
N ILE A 311 -1.81 17.38 -27.17
CA ILE A 311 -2.81 17.37 -28.26
C ILE A 311 -3.18 18.77 -28.78
N TYR A 312 -3.08 19.80 -27.92
CA TYR A 312 -3.32 21.20 -28.28
C TYR A 312 -2.22 21.81 -29.14
N GLN A 313 -1.07 21.12 -29.27
CA GLN A 313 0.07 21.54 -30.09
C GLN A 313 0.00 20.99 -31.52
N MET A 314 -0.90 20.03 -31.79
CA MET A 314 -0.94 19.30 -33.05
C MET A 314 -2.27 19.45 -33.80
N THR A 315 -2.21 19.50 -35.13
CA THR A 315 -3.37 19.26 -36.00
C THR A 315 -3.75 17.77 -36.02
N GLU A 316 -4.94 17.43 -36.52
CA GLU A 316 -5.37 16.02 -36.72
C GLU A 316 -4.48 15.25 -37.69
N GLU A 317 -3.93 15.93 -38.69
CA GLU A 317 -2.97 15.33 -39.62
C GLU A 317 -1.65 15.00 -38.93
N GLN A 318 -1.10 15.94 -38.15
CA GLN A 318 0.13 15.73 -37.39
C GLN A 318 0.01 14.58 -36.39
N GLU A 319 -1.11 14.48 -35.69
CA GLU A 319 -1.37 13.36 -34.79
C GLU A 319 -1.36 12.00 -35.51
N ARG A 320 -1.99 11.92 -36.68
CA ARG A 320 -2.00 10.69 -37.49
C ARG A 320 -0.57 10.32 -37.90
N ASP A 321 0.20 11.29 -38.38
CA ASP A 321 1.59 11.06 -38.79
C ASP A 321 2.46 10.61 -37.62
N VAL A 322 2.31 11.24 -36.45
CA VAL A 322 2.99 10.86 -35.20
C VAL A 322 2.63 9.43 -34.80
N LEU A 323 1.34 9.08 -34.78
CA LEU A 323 0.89 7.73 -34.42
C LEU A 323 1.48 6.68 -35.37
N LEU A 324 1.43 6.92 -36.69
CA LEU A 324 1.97 6.01 -37.70
C LEU A 324 3.48 5.84 -37.56
N LYS A 325 4.23 6.92 -37.33
CA LYS A 325 5.67 6.87 -37.08
C LYS A 325 5.99 6.08 -35.80
N CYS A 326 5.23 6.27 -34.72
CA CYS A 326 5.45 5.55 -33.47
C CYS A 326 5.12 4.05 -33.60
N ILE A 327 4.08 3.69 -34.35
CA ILE A 327 3.80 2.28 -34.69
C ILE A 327 5.00 1.67 -35.42
N ASP A 328 5.56 2.34 -36.42
CA ASP A 328 6.73 1.87 -37.17
C ASP A 328 7.96 1.68 -36.27
N VAL A 329 8.28 2.67 -35.43
CA VAL A 329 9.41 2.61 -34.49
C VAL A 329 9.26 1.47 -33.50
N ALA A 330 8.11 1.35 -32.84
CA ALA A 330 7.86 0.28 -31.87
C ALA A 330 7.86 -1.11 -32.55
N THR A 331 7.27 -1.23 -33.73
CA THR A 331 7.24 -2.50 -34.48
C THR A 331 8.66 -2.94 -34.88
N LYS A 332 9.55 -2.01 -35.24
CA LYS A 332 10.96 -2.30 -35.51
C LYS A 332 11.71 -2.80 -34.28
N LEU A 333 11.37 -2.28 -33.10
CA LEU A 333 11.98 -2.69 -31.83
C LEU A 333 11.50 -4.08 -31.37
N THR A 334 10.19 -4.32 -31.41
CA THR A 334 9.58 -5.52 -30.77
C THR A 334 9.27 -6.65 -31.76
N GLY A 335 9.25 -6.36 -33.06
CA GLY A 335 8.77 -7.27 -34.10
C GLY A 335 7.24 -7.43 -34.15
N GLN A 336 6.50 -6.73 -33.29
CA GLN A 336 5.04 -6.80 -33.22
C GLN A 336 4.43 -5.40 -33.17
N LYS A 337 3.20 -5.28 -33.67
CA LYS A 337 2.48 -4.01 -33.59
C LYS A 337 2.15 -3.72 -32.11
N PRO A 338 2.43 -2.50 -31.59
CA PRO A 338 2.05 -2.14 -30.23
C PRO A 338 0.53 -2.15 -30.06
N ARG A 339 0.07 -2.53 -28.87
CA ARG A 339 -1.36 -2.66 -28.55
C ARG A 339 -1.84 -1.66 -27.50
N GLY A 340 -0.91 -1.06 -26.76
CA GLY A 340 -1.16 -0.02 -25.77
C GLY A 340 -0.76 1.37 -26.24
N TYR A 341 -1.52 2.37 -25.81
CA TYR A 341 -1.21 3.79 -26.01
C TYR A 341 -1.42 4.55 -24.70
N ARG A 342 -0.60 5.57 -24.47
CA ARG A 342 -0.87 6.63 -23.51
C ARG A 342 -0.55 7.96 -24.16
N ALA A 343 -1.47 8.92 -24.06
CA ALA A 343 -1.27 10.25 -24.58
C ALA A 343 -0.27 11.03 -23.70
N PRO A 344 0.72 11.72 -24.30
CA PRO A 344 1.50 12.71 -23.59
C PRO A 344 0.61 13.69 -22.79
N MET A 345 1.00 13.96 -21.54
CA MET A 345 0.27 14.83 -20.59
C MET A 345 -1.16 14.39 -20.22
N TYR A 346 -1.56 13.15 -20.54
CA TYR A 346 -2.97 12.72 -20.50
C TYR A 346 -3.90 13.60 -21.35
N THR A 347 -3.35 14.27 -22.38
CA THR A 347 -4.14 15.10 -23.28
C THR A 347 -4.49 14.31 -24.53
N ILE A 348 -5.74 13.88 -24.63
CA ILE A 348 -6.26 13.08 -25.74
C ILE A 348 -7.52 13.74 -26.30
N ARG A 349 -7.80 13.56 -27.59
CA ARG A 349 -9.02 14.03 -28.24
C ARG A 349 -9.79 12.88 -28.91
N GLU A 350 -11.00 13.16 -29.32
CA GLU A 350 -11.89 12.18 -29.94
C GLU A 350 -11.29 11.59 -31.22
N THR A 351 -10.54 12.39 -31.99
CA THR A 351 -9.84 11.89 -33.19
C THR A 351 -8.68 10.96 -32.85
N THR A 352 -7.99 11.13 -31.71
CA THR A 352 -7.02 10.13 -31.21
C THR A 352 -7.70 8.80 -30.97
N VAL A 353 -8.82 8.82 -30.25
CA VAL A 353 -9.60 7.62 -29.93
C VAL A 353 -10.07 6.92 -31.21
N GLN A 354 -10.50 7.69 -32.22
CA GLN A 354 -10.85 7.15 -33.54
C GLN A 354 -9.65 6.50 -34.24
N LEU A 355 -8.49 7.17 -34.28
CA LEU A 355 -7.27 6.62 -34.88
C LEU A 355 -6.79 5.34 -34.18
N LEU A 356 -6.83 5.29 -32.85
CA LEU A 356 -6.49 4.10 -32.08
C LEU A 356 -7.43 2.93 -32.42
N ARG A 357 -8.72 3.20 -32.59
CA ARG A 357 -9.71 2.21 -33.04
C ARG A 357 -9.46 1.75 -34.48
N GLU A 358 -9.21 2.67 -35.41
CA GLU A 358 -8.89 2.37 -36.82
C GLU A 358 -7.66 1.48 -36.96
N HIS A 359 -6.67 1.69 -36.08
CA HIS A 359 -5.47 0.88 -36.02
C HIS A 359 -5.58 -0.33 -35.08
N GLY A 360 -6.74 -0.59 -34.47
CA GLY A 360 -6.98 -1.80 -33.69
C GLY A 360 -6.18 -1.90 -32.39
N PHE A 361 -5.86 -0.77 -31.75
CA PHE A 361 -5.24 -0.77 -30.42
C PHE A 361 -6.16 -1.45 -29.40
N LEU A 362 -5.59 -2.21 -28.47
CA LEU A 362 -6.36 -2.88 -27.44
C LEU A 362 -6.84 -1.88 -26.40
N TYR A 363 -5.95 -1.00 -25.95
CA TYR A 363 -6.25 -0.09 -24.86
C TYR A 363 -5.56 1.28 -24.97
N ASP A 364 -6.18 2.26 -24.33
CA ASP A 364 -5.63 3.57 -23.96
C ASP A 364 -5.50 3.65 -22.42
N SER A 365 -4.62 4.51 -21.92
CA SER A 365 -4.41 4.76 -20.48
C SER A 365 -4.21 6.24 -20.21
N SER A 366 -5.16 7.06 -20.69
CA SER A 366 -5.08 8.53 -20.70
C SER A 366 -6.28 9.22 -20.05
N LEU A 367 -7.41 8.54 -19.89
CA LEU A 367 -8.66 9.11 -19.40
C LEU A 367 -8.92 8.74 -17.93
N MET A 368 -9.76 9.55 -17.28
CA MET A 368 -9.97 9.52 -15.82
C MET A 368 -11.44 9.38 -15.41
N HIS A 369 -12.31 8.76 -16.23
CA HIS A 369 -13.73 8.58 -15.88
C HIS A 369 -13.93 7.61 -14.71
N HIS A 370 -12.93 6.78 -14.45
CA HIS A 370 -12.86 5.90 -13.30
C HIS A 370 -11.43 5.96 -12.73
N ASP A 371 -11.22 5.50 -11.50
CA ASP A 371 -9.91 5.56 -10.83
C ASP A 371 -9.30 4.18 -10.52
N SER A 372 -10.10 3.13 -10.51
CA SER A 372 -9.65 1.77 -10.18
C SER A 372 -10.28 0.63 -11.00
N GLN A 373 -10.87 0.90 -12.16
CA GLN A 373 -11.51 -0.12 -13.02
C GLN A 373 -11.36 0.24 -14.49
N PRO A 374 -11.10 -0.74 -15.36
CA PRO A 374 -11.17 -0.51 -16.80
C PRO A 374 -12.60 -0.20 -17.25
N TYR A 375 -12.71 0.59 -18.32
CA TYR A 375 -13.99 0.89 -18.98
C TYR A 375 -13.79 1.02 -20.49
N PHE A 376 -14.86 1.10 -21.28
CA PHE A 376 -14.70 1.40 -22.71
C PHE A 376 -14.48 2.89 -22.91
N THR A 377 -13.49 3.25 -23.72
CA THR A 377 -13.28 4.64 -24.15
C THR A 377 -14.60 5.24 -24.68
N PRO A 378 -14.94 6.49 -24.33
CA PRO A 378 -16.20 7.09 -24.75
C PRO A 378 -16.29 7.20 -26.28
N SER A 379 -17.52 7.30 -26.77
CA SER A 379 -17.80 7.70 -28.16
C SER A 379 -18.58 9.01 -28.20
N ASP A 380 -18.34 9.83 -27.19
CA ASP A 380 -19.05 11.09 -26.99
C ASP A 380 -18.67 12.11 -28.06
N PRO A 381 -19.64 12.94 -28.51
CA PRO A 381 -19.26 14.19 -29.16
C PRO A 381 -18.49 15.06 -28.16
N PRO A 382 -17.56 15.92 -28.62
CA PRO A 382 -16.82 16.81 -27.74
C PRO A 382 -17.74 17.61 -26.81
N ILE A 383 -17.35 17.74 -25.55
CA ILE A 383 -18.10 18.53 -24.56
C ILE A 383 -18.18 19.97 -25.05
N LYS A 384 -19.39 20.48 -25.21
CA LYS A 384 -19.62 21.88 -25.60
C LYS A 384 -19.31 22.80 -24.42
N THR A 385 -18.26 23.61 -24.56
CA THR A 385 -17.91 24.65 -23.58
C THR A 385 -18.89 25.82 -23.64
N ILE A 386 -18.96 26.59 -22.55
CA ILE A 386 -19.79 27.79 -22.48
C ILE A 386 -19.24 28.86 -23.43
N ASP A 387 -20.10 29.36 -24.33
CA ASP A 387 -19.85 30.59 -25.09
C ASP A 387 -20.61 31.74 -24.41
N PHE A 388 -19.92 32.51 -23.57
CA PHE A 388 -20.52 33.63 -22.82
C PHE A 388 -21.02 34.79 -23.71
N ALA A 389 -20.76 34.77 -25.02
CA ALA A 389 -21.37 35.71 -25.96
C ALA A 389 -22.84 35.34 -26.30
N GLN A 390 -23.27 34.11 -26.02
CA GLN A 390 -24.64 33.63 -26.29
C GLN A 390 -25.58 33.85 -25.09
N PRO A 391 -26.91 33.78 -25.29
CA PRO A 391 -27.85 33.70 -24.17
C PRO A 391 -27.60 32.45 -23.32
N ALA A 392 -27.83 32.55 -22.01
CA ALA A 392 -27.58 31.46 -21.07
C ALA A 392 -28.28 30.14 -21.42
N ALA A 393 -29.44 30.21 -22.09
CA ALA A 393 -30.16 29.06 -22.59
C ALA A 393 -29.31 28.13 -23.49
N SER A 394 -28.23 28.63 -24.10
CA SER A 394 -27.31 27.83 -24.93
C SER A 394 -26.44 26.84 -24.14
N TRP A 395 -26.24 27.05 -22.83
CA TRP A 395 -25.48 26.15 -21.95
C TRP A 395 -26.24 25.64 -20.72
N LEU A 396 -27.50 26.05 -20.51
CA LEU A 396 -28.39 25.51 -19.48
C LEU A 396 -28.95 24.13 -19.87
N GLN A 397 -28.07 23.21 -20.24
CA GLN A 397 -28.38 21.83 -20.62
C GLN A 397 -27.32 20.89 -20.06
N PRO A 398 -27.68 19.65 -19.67
CA PRO A 398 -26.70 18.66 -19.23
C PRO A 398 -25.78 18.25 -20.38
N SER A 399 -24.53 17.91 -20.05
CA SER A 399 -23.61 17.28 -21.00
C SER A 399 -24.10 15.87 -21.35
N PRO A 400 -24.09 15.46 -22.63
CA PRO A 400 -24.28 14.06 -22.97
C PRO A 400 -23.08 13.25 -22.45
N ILE A 401 -23.35 12.12 -21.81
CA ILE A 401 -22.32 11.17 -21.34
C ILE A 401 -22.64 9.82 -21.97
N ALA A 402 -21.69 9.26 -22.72
CA ALA A 402 -21.88 7.98 -23.40
C ALA A 402 -22.00 6.85 -22.39
N SER A 403 -22.81 5.87 -22.76
CA SER A 403 -22.83 4.60 -22.04
C SER A 403 -21.47 3.91 -22.19
N GLN A 404 -20.94 3.39 -21.08
CA GLN A 404 -19.76 2.51 -21.07
C GLN A 404 -20.12 1.06 -21.42
N SER A 405 -21.19 0.85 -22.20
CA SER A 405 -21.59 -0.47 -22.67
C SER A 405 -20.64 -1.02 -23.72
N TYR A 406 -20.73 -2.31 -24.01
CA TYR A 406 -19.98 -2.91 -25.10
C TYR A 406 -20.24 -2.14 -26.41
N PRO A 407 -19.20 -1.78 -27.20
CA PRO A 407 -19.36 -0.96 -28.39
C PRO A 407 -20.29 -1.58 -29.44
N ALA A 408 -20.97 -0.72 -30.20
CA ALA A 408 -21.89 -1.12 -31.25
C ALA A 408 -21.19 -1.92 -32.37
N GLN A 409 -21.97 -2.69 -33.13
CA GLN A 409 -21.44 -3.50 -34.22
C GLN A 409 -20.66 -2.65 -35.24
N GLY A 410 -19.44 -3.07 -35.56
CA GLY A 410 -18.54 -2.37 -36.49
C GLY A 410 -17.60 -1.35 -35.83
N GLN A 411 -17.78 -1.07 -34.53
CA GLN A 411 -16.87 -0.21 -33.77
C GLN A 411 -15.83 -1.06 -33.03
N HIS A 412 -14.55 -0.75 -33.20
CA HIS A 412 -13.48 -1.46 -32.50
C HIS A 412 -13.53 -1.19 -30.99
N PRO A 413 -13.51 -2.24 -30.13
CA PRO A 413 -13.51 -2.06 -28.68
C PRO A 413 -12.13 -1.63 -28.18
N LEU A 414 -12.02 -0.36 -27.83
CA LEU A 414 -10.84 0.22 -27.19
C LEU A 414 -11.09 0.37 -25.68
N VAL A 415 -10.35 -0.40 -24.90
CA VAL A 415 -10.41 -0.39 -23.43
C VAL A 415 -9.65 0.83 -22.90
N GLU A 416 -10.15 1.44 -21.86
CA GLU A 416 -9.46 2.47 -21.09
C GLU A 416 -8.98 1.87 -19.78
N LEU A 417 -7.69 2.02 -19.48
CA LEU A 417 -7.10 1.70 -18.18
C LEU A 417 -6.82 3.01 -17.44
N PRO A 418 -7.64 3.39 -16.46
CA PRO A 418 -7.52 4.70 -15.85
C PRO A 418 -6.14 4.90 -15.21
N CYS A 419 -5.47 5.96 -15.65
CA CYS A 419 -4.30 6.52 -15.00
C CYS A 419 -4.69 7.89 -14.43
N GLY A 420 -4.19 8.25 -13.26
CA GLY A 420 -4.61 9.49 -12.59
C GLY A 420 -3.44 10.25 -11.99
N TRP A 421 -3.59 11.57 -11.89
CA TRP A 421 -2.59 12.49 -11.32
C TRP A 421 -2.14 12.16 -9.89
N TYR A 422 -2.93 11.38 -9.15
CA TYR A 422 -2.62 10.97 -7.77
C TYR A 422 -1.90 9.61 -7.68
N ASN A 423 -1.59 8.99 -8.83
CA ASN A 423 -0.97 7.67 -8.95
C ASN A 423 0.33 7.74 -9.77
N GLU A 424 0.99 8.90 -9.76
CA GLU A 424 2.22 9.12 -10.50
C GLU A 424 3.27 9.88 -9.69
N ASP A 425 4.54 9.78 -10.07
CA ASP A 425 5.67 10.38 -9.38
C ASP A 425 6.04 11.79 -9.89
N MET A 426 5.86 12.09 -11.17
CA MET A 426 6.39 13.31 -11.80
C MET A 426 5.71 14.56 -11.26
N MET A 427 4.38 14.59 -11.18
CA MET A 427 3.65 15.76 -10.69
C MET A 427 4.09 16.27 -9.31
N PRO A 428 4.27 15.42 -8.28
CA PRO A 428 4.78 15.87 -6.99
C PRO A 428 6.31 16.02 -6.91
N LEU A 429 7.07 15.21 -7.65
CA LEU A 429 8.51 15.02 -7.41
C LEU A 429 9.44 15.52 -8.52
N GLN A 430 8.93 15.95 -9.67
CA GLN A 430 9.72 16.59 -10.71
C GLN A 430 9.66 18.12 -10.58
N TYR A 431 10.84 18.75 -10.62
CA TYR A 431 10.95 20.19 -10.80
C TYR A 431 11.13 20.53 -12.29
N LEU A 432 10.32 21.47 -12.77
CA LEU A 432 10.33 22.00 -14.13
C LEU A 432 10.46 23.53 -14.03
N PRO A 433 11.62 24.11 -14.36
CA PRO A 433 11.94 25.50 -14.03
C PRO A 433 11.06 26.54 -14.72
N HIS A 434 10.43 26.19 -15.83
CA HIS A 434 9.62 27.09 -16.64
C HIS A 434 8.11 26.84 -16.53
N LEU A 435 7.68 25.89 -15.70
CA LEU A 435 6.28 25.61 -15.47
C LEU A 435 5.78 26.35 -14.22
N ALA A 436 4.75 27.18 -14.39
CA ALA A 436 4.07 27.81 -13.26
C ALA A 436 3.46 26.73 -12.35
N ASN A 437 3.64 26.88 -11.03
CA ASN A 437 3.26 25.88 -10.02
C ASN A 437 3.97 24.52 -10.15
N SER A 438 5.17 24.48 -10.73
CA SER A 438 6.01 23.28 -10.65
C SER A 438 6.31 22.91 -9.20
N MET A 439 6.27 21.61 -8.91
CA MET A 439 6.62 21.03 -7.61
C MET A 439 8.08 20.53 -7.65
N GLY A 440 8.35 19.31 -7.16
CA GLY A 440 9.70 18.74 -7.11
C GLY A 440 10.32 18.66 -5.72
N TYR A 441 9.64 19.18 -4.71
CA TYR A 441 10.12 19.24 -3.33
C TYR A 441 9.21 18.50 -2.34
N VAL A 442 8.19 17.80 -2.85
CA VAL A 442 7.30 17.00 -2.00
C VAL A 442 8.09 15.82 -1.43
N SER A 443 7.90 15.53 -0.15
CA SER A 443 8.57 14.39 0.49
C SER A 443 8.09 13.08 -0.13
N THR A 444 9.03 12.20 -0.49
CA THR A 444 8.73 10.83 -0.96
C THR A 444 7.91 10.02 0.04
N ARG A 445 7.99 10.34 1.33
CA ARG A 445 7.16 9.68 2.36
C ARG A 445 5.69 10.07 2.27
N VAL A 446 5.40 11.32 1.89
CA VAL A 446 4.02 11.80 1.73
C VAL A 446 3.38 11.16 0.51
N VAL A 447 4.10 11.12 -0.62
CA VAL A 447 3.63 10.47 -1.85
C VAL A 447 3.39 8.97 -1.62
N GLU A 448 4.36 8.28 -1.00
CA GLU A 448 4.23 6.86 -0.66
C GLU A 448 3.01 6.59 0.24
N GLN A 449 2.80 7.42 1.28
CA GLN A 449 1.66 7.25 2.18
C GLN A 449 0.33 7.51 1.47
N MET A 450 0.25 8.54 0.62
CA MET A 450 -0.95 8.83 -0.17
C MET A 450 -1.33 7.62 -1.06
N TRP A 451 -0.35 6.98 -1.70
CA TRP A 451 -0.62 5.78 -2.50
C TRP A 451 -1.09 4.60 -1.65
N LYS A 452 -0.49 4.40 -0.46
CA LYS A 452 -0.94 3.36 0.49
C LYS A 452 -2.35 3.63 0.98
N ASP A 453 -2.68 4.86 1.34
CA ASP A 453 -4.01 5.24 1.81
C ASP A 453 -5.07 5.03 0.73
N LYS A 454 -4.77 5.41 -0.53
CA LYS A 454 -5.65 5.13 -1.66
C LYS A 454 -5.84 3.63 -1.89
N PHE A 455 -4.75 2.84 -1.88
CA PHE A 455 -4.83 1.39 -2.01
C PHE A 455 -5.67 0.78 -0.90
N MET A 456 -5.42 1.16 0.36
CA MET A 456 -6.14 0.63 1.52
C MET A 456 -7.62 1.01 1.51
N TRP A 457 -7.96 2.24 1.08
CA TRP A 457 -9.36 2.61 0.93
C TRP A 457 -10.06 1.72 -0.11
N LEU A 458 -9.44 1.48 -1.26
CA LEU A 458 -9.97 0.55 -2.28
C LEU A 458 -10.05 -0.88 -1.73
N TRP A 459 -9.01 -1.32 -1.02
CA TRP A 459 -8.92 -2.63 -0.39
C TRP A 459 -9.95 -2.85 0.72
N GLU A 460 -10.38 -1.82 1.45
CA GLU A 460 -11.39 -1.95 2.49
C GLU A 460 -12.80 -1.79 1.91
N ASN A 461 -12.99 -0.89 0.93
CA ASN A 461 -14.31 -0.41 0.51
C ASN A 461 -14.80 -0.93 -0.85
N ARG A 462 -13.94 -1.49 -1.71
CA ARG A 462 -14.44 -2.09 -2.97
C ARG A 462 -15.20 -3.38 -2.65
N GLY A 463 -16.51 -3.35 -2.89
CA GLY A 463 -17.44 -4.47 -2.75
C GLY A 463 -17.74 -5.15 -4.10
N CYS A 464 -18.28 -6.37 -4.03
CA CYS A 464 -18.48 -7.37 -5.08
C CYS A 464 -19.38 -6.97 -6.29
N GLY A 465 -19.69 -5.68 -6.50
CA GLY A 465 -20.67 -5.20 -7.48
C GLY A 465 -20.10 -4.39 -8.65
N GLU A 466 -18.90 -3.83 -8.52
CA GLU A 466 -18.25 -3.07 -9.61
C GLU A 466 -16.95 -3.74 -10.10
N GLY A 467 -16.37 -4.65 -9.31
CA GLY A 467 -15.29 -5.52 -9.78
C GLY A 467 -15.75 -6.39 -10.96
N SER A 468 -14.94 -6.43 -12.02
CA SER A 468 -15.13 -7.44 -13.07
C SER A 468 -14.89 -8.84 -12.47
N GLU A 469 -15.40 -9.91 -13.10
CA GLU A 469 -15.04 -11.28 -12.68
C GLU A 469 -13.51 -11.53 -12.67
N ALA A 470 -12.74 -10.68 -13.37
CA ALA A 470 -11.29 -10.73 -13.48
C ALA A 470 -10.53 -10.18 -12.25
N ALA A 471 -11.04 -9.14 -11.58
CA ALA A 471 -10.41 -8.51 -10.42
C ALA A 471 -11.41 -7.58 -9.70
N ASP A 472 -11.26 -7.45 -8.37
CA ASP A 472 -12.09 -6.55 -7.54
C ASP A 472 -11.80 -5.08 -7.85
N PHE A 473 -10.53 -4.75 -8.12
CA PHE A 473 -10.10 -3.47 -8.69
C PHE A 473 -8.72 -3.59 -9.34
N MET A 474 -8.39 -2.62 -10.19
CA MET A 474 -7.01 -2.37 -10.62
C MET A 474 -6.42 -1.19 -9.86
N PHE A 475 -5.13 -1.23 -9.59
CA PHE A 475 -4.38 -0.09 -9.07
C PHE A 475 -3.30 0.29 -10.07
N SER A 476 -3.48 1.42 -10.76
CA SER A 476 -2.46 1.99 -11.62
C SER A 476 -1.38 2.69 -10.80
N LEU A 477 -0.13 2.51 -11.19
CA LEU A 477 1.01 3.24 -10.65
C LEU A 477 1.91 3.62 -11.81
N LEU A 478 2.10 4.92 -12.01
CA LEU A 478 2.98 5.47 -13.02
C LEU A 478 4.26 5.99 -12.37
N VAL A 479 5.41 5.63 -12.96
CA VAL A 479 6.70 6.21 -12.61
C VAL A 479 7.46 6.65 -13.87
N HIS A 480 8.44 7.53 -13.71
CA HIS A 480 9.28 7.98 -14.83
C HIS A 480 10.76 7.73 -14.52
N PRO A 481 11.60 7.30 -15.48
CA PRO A 481 13.04 7.19 -15.28
C PRO A 481 13.68 8.53 -14.92
N ASP A 482 13.10 9.63 -15.40
CA ASP A 482 13.43 11.02 -15.08
C ASP A 482 13.37 11.28 -13.57
N VAL A 483 12.40 10.68 -12.89
CA VAL A 483 12.06 10.96 -11.48
C VAL A 483 12.42 9.78 -10.59
N SER A 484 11.72 8.66 -10.74
CA SER A 484 11.95 7.43 -9.98
C SER A 484 13.31 6.77 -10.24
N GLY A 485 14.03 7.17 -11.30
CA GLY A 485 15.42 6.79 -11.50
C GLY A 485 16.42 7.52 -10.57
N MET A 486 16.01 8.60 -9.91
CA MET A 486 16.85 9.35 -8.98
C MET A 486 17.10 8.56 -7.68
N ALA A 487 18.34 8.63 -7.16
CA ALA A 487 18.77 7.77 -6.05
C ALA A 487 17.97 7.94 -4.75
N HIS A 488 17.46 9.16 -4.49
CA HIS A 488 16.65 9.45 -3.31
C HIS A 488 15.16 9.09 -3.47
N ILE A 489 14.68 8.88 -4.71
CA ILE A 489 13.29 8.54 -5.03
C ILE A 489 13.12 7.04 -5.27
N ILE A 490 14.05 6.37 -5.94
CA ILE A 490 13.92 4.95 -6.32
C ILE A 490 13.59 4.03 -5.13
N SER A 491 14.07 4.38 -3.93
CA SER A 491 13.79 3.64 -2.70
C SER A 491 12.32 3.73 -2.27
N MET A 492 11.60 4.79 -2.65
CA MET A 492 10.15 4.91 -2.47
C MET A 492 9.41 3.84 -3.27
N ILE A 493 9.78 3.69 -4.55
CA ILE A 493 9.16 2.70 -5.43
C ILE A 493 9.49 1.28 -4.97
N ASP A 494 10.74 0.99 -4.61
CA ASP A 494 11.16 -0.30 -4.06
C ASP A 494 10.36 -0.67 -2.79
N ARG A 495 10.16 0.27 -1.87
CA ARG A 495 9.34 0.05 -0.66
C ARG A 495 7.88 -0.17 -0.98
N PHE A 496 7.31 0.60 -1.91
CA PHE A 496 5.90 0.47 -2.25
C PHE A 496 5.60 -0.87 -2.95
N ILE A 497 6.46 -1.30 -3.87
CA ILE A 497 6.36 -2.63 -4.51
C ILE A 497 6.42 -3.74 -3.47
N LYS A 498 7.39 -3.69 -2.54
CA LYS A 498 7.50 -4.69 -1.47
C LYS A 498 6.30 -4.70 -0.54
N TRP A 499 5.75 -3.54 -0.24
CA TRP A 499 4.53 -3.42 0.56
C TRP A 499 3.34 -4.07 -0.14
N LEU A 500 3.16 -3.83 -1.46
CA LEU A 500 2.15 -4.52 -2.27
C LEU A 500 2.36 -6.04 -2.31
N GLN A 501 3.60 -6.50 -2.43
CA GLN A 501 3.94 -7.93 -2.38
C GLN A 501 3.61 -8.59 -1.03
N GLY A 502 3.55 -7.81 0.05
CA GLY A 502 3.13 -8.27 1.38
C GLY A 502 1.69 -8.80 1.44
N PHE A 503 0.85 -8.47 0.45
CA PHE A 503 -0.53 -8.97 0.34
C PHE A 503 -0.62 -10.37 -0.30
N GLY A 504 0.51 -10.97 -0.68
CA GLY A 504 0.57 -12.34 -1.20
C GLY A 504 -0.21 -12.52 -2.51
N GLU A 505 -0.91 -13.66 -2.63
CA GLU A 505 -1.62 -14.04 -3.87
C GLU A 505 -2.81 -13.14 -4.22
N SER A 506 -3.26 -12.28 -3.29
CA SER A 506 -4.32 -11.31 -3.55
C SER A 506 -3.89 -10.16 -4.45
N VAL A 507 -2.58 -9.93 -4.58
CA VAL A 507 -2.02 -8.86 -5.42
C VAL A 507 -1.24 -9.48 -6.57
N GLU A 508 -1.70 -9.19 -7.78
CA GLU A 508 -1.08 -9.64 -9.03
C GLU A 508 -0.52 -8.43 -9.77
N PHE A 509 0.79 -8.40 -10.02
CA PHE A 509 1.37 -7.45 -10.97
C PHE A 509 1.10 -7.96 -12.39
N CYS A 510 0.51 -7.10 -13.22
CA CYS A 510 0.20 -7.40 -14.61
C CYS A 510 0.66 -6.25 -15.50
N THR A 511 1.04 -6.62 -16.71
CA THR A 511 1.12 -5.63 -17.81
C THR A 511 -0.27 -5.03 -18.07
N CYS A 512 -0.31 -3.81 -18.58
CA CYS A 512 -1.53 -3.14 -18.99
C CYS A 512 -2.30 -3.97 -20.03
N GLU A 513 -1.61 -4.54 -21.03
CA GLU A 513 -2.21 -5.43 -22.02
C GLU A 513 -2.96 -6.60 -21.36
N GLN A 514 -2.32 -7.31 -20.42
CA GLN A 514 -2.96 -8.43 -19.71
C GLN A 514 -4.23 -8.01 -18.95
N ILE A 515 -4.23 -6.82 -18.33
CA ILE A 515 -5.41 -6.28 -17.62
C ILE A 515 -6.53 -5.99 -18.62
N ALA A 516 -6.21 -5.29 -19.71
CA ALA A 516 -7.18 -4.93 -20.74
C ALA A 516 -7.78 -6.15 -21.44
N GLU A 517 -6.97 -7.16 -21.78
CA GLU A 517 -7.43 -8.41 -22.39
C GLU A 517 -8.39 -9.16 -21.48
N THR A 518 -7.97 -9.42 -20.24
CA THR A 518 -8.79 -10.18 -19.28
C THR A 518 -10.13 -9.48 -19.06
N TRP A 519 -10.12 -8.16 -18.93
CA TRP A 519 -11.35 -7.38 -18.75
C TRP A 519 -12.23 -7.43 -20.00
N LEU A 520 -11.67 -7.23 -21.19
CA LEU A 520 -12.41 -7.23 -22.44
C LEU A 520 -13.08 -8.58 -22.72
N GLU A 521 -12.41 -9.70 -22.42
CA GLU A 521 -13.00 -11.04 -22.56
C GLU A 521 -14.24 -11.23 -21.68
N VAL A 522 -14.23 -10.71 -20.44
CA VAL A 522 -15.39 -10.74 -19.55
C VAL A 522 -16.54 -9.91 -20.15
N GLN A 523 -16.25 -8.71 -20.67
CA GLN A 523 -17.28 -7.87 -21.28
C GLN A 523 -17.87 -8.48 -22.56
N LYS A 524 -17.05 -9.13 -23.39
CA LYS A 524 -17.51 -9.86 -24.57
C LYS A 524 -18.50 -10.97 -24.21
N LYS A 525 -18.19 -11.76 -23.17
CA LYS A 525 -19.09 -12.82 -22.68
C LYS A 525 -20.42 -12.25 -22.19
N LYS A 526 -20.39 -11.15 -21.43
CA LYS A 526 -21.60 -10.46 -20.95
C LYS A 526 -22.47 -9.97 -22.12
N ALA A 527 -21.85 -9.33 -23.12
CA ALA A 527 -22.56 -8.82 -24.30
C ALA A 527 -23.19 -9.92 -25.16
N THR A 528 -22.61 -11.14 -25.17
CA THR A 528 -23.21 -12.29 -25.87
C THR A 528 -24.34 -12.98 -25.11
N MET A 529 -24.46 -12.72 -23.79
CA MET A 529 -25.49 -13.31 -22.92
C MET A 529 -26.71 -12.39 -22.72
N SER A 530 -26.55 -11.08 -22.95
CA SER A 530 -27.60 -10.06 -22.98
C SER A 530 -28.26 -9.98 -24.34
#